data_AF-C3Z0R6-F1
#
_entry.id   AF-C3Z0R6-F1
#
_cell.length_a   1.000
_cell.length_b   1.000
_cell.length_c   1.000
_cell.angle_alpha   90.00
_cell.angle_beta   90.00
_cell.angle_gamma   90.00
#
_symmetry.space_group_name_H-M   'P 1'
#
loop_
_entity.id
_entity.type
_entity.pdbx_description
1 polymer ?
#
loop_
_entity_poly.entity_id
_entity_poly.type
_entity_poly.pdbx_seq_one_letter_code
_entity_poly.pdbx_strand_id
1 'polypeptide(L)'
;MGSGSSVPSKGILVKAKTGNYCGGGTNGTIYIDLEGSTTAPIKLDVWWRDDFEKGSDLEFKEKGVTLPERFRQGDGYLRVWRDDSWQADNWFCQSLSIQDKSGLTYNFPVNHWIRAGEAVWVPPGGAVLPQHDRYPDNRKVVLDKQRERFASFYLDPGMLPMGSLLKSAAIMGGTNLFLVVADGRWTTFDGIKQAFPPGETPKGMADWKTDKHFGAQRLQGVNPTSIRLCKVIPTNLNFAVIFPVTDFLPLY
;
A
#
# COMPACT_ATOMS: atom_id res chain seq x y z
N MET A 1 13.58 44.50 -32.35
CA MET A 1 12.84 43.96 -31.19
C MET A 1 13.80 43.11 -30.39
N GLY A 2 14.30 43.62 -29.26
CA GLY A 2 15.22 42.87 -28.41
C GLY A 2 14.45 41.81 -27.64
N SER A 3 14.75 40.54 -27.88
CA SER A 3 14.29 39.44 -27.03
C SER A 3 14.99 39.59 -25.68
N GLY A 4 14.31 40.21 -24.72
CA GLY A 4 14.77 40.27 -23.34
C GLY A 4 14.73 38.87 -22.74
N SER A 5 15.86 38.18 -22.78
CA SER A 5 16.07 36.96 -22.00
C SER A 5 16.05 37.38 -20.52
N SER A 6 14.91 37.19 -19.85
CA SER A 6 14.82 37.45 -18.42
C SER A 6 15.83 36.56 -17.70
N VAL A 7 16.72 37.17 -16.92
CA VAL A 7 17.68 36.41 -16.11
C VAL A 7 16.86 35.54 -15.16
N PRO A 8 17.07 34.21 -15.14
CA PRO A 8 16.26 33.33 -14.33
C PRO A 8 16.44 33.69 -12.84
N SER A 9 15.32 33.96 -12.18
CA SER A 9 15.31 34.47 -10.81
C SER A 9 15.95 33.45 -9.85
N LYS A 10 16.95 33.88 -9.08
CA LYS A 10 17.59 33.04 -8.05
C LYS A 10 16.66 32.86 -6.86
N GLY A 11 16.46 31.63 -6.41
CA GLY A 11 15.83 31.28 -5.16
C GLY A 11 14.72 30.25 -5.33
N ILE A 12 14.68 29.25 -4.44
CA ILE A 12 13.67 28.19 -4.41
C ILE A 12 13.24 27.91 -2.97
N LEU A 13 12.04 27.35 -2.82
CA LEU A 13 11.53 26.79 -1.57
C LEU A 13 11.37 25.28 -1.75
N VAL A 14 12.10 24.51 -0.95
CA VAL A 14 11.97 23.05 -0.90
C VAL A 14 11.04 22.71 0.25
N LYS A 15 10.04 21.87 0.00
CA LYS A 15 9.23 21.27 1.08
C LYS A 15 9.47 19.78 1.13
N ALA A 16 9.73 19.25 2.31
CA ALA A 16 9.96 17.83 2.52
C ALA A 16 8.96 17.25 3.51
N LYS A 17 8.45 16.07 3.18
CA LYS A 17 7.51 15.33 4.01
C LYS A 17 8.11 14.00 4.42
N THR A 18 8.21 13.79 5.73
CA THR A 18 8.59 12.50 6.33
C THR A 18 7.32 11.70 6.63
N GLY A 19 7.28 10.43 6.25
CA GLY A 19 6.10 9.61 6.52
C GLY A 19 5.94 9.27 8.00
N ASN A 20 4.70 8.96 8.39
CA ASN A 20 4.34 8.67 9.78
C ASN A 20 4.48 7.18 10.15
N TYR A 21 5.44 6.47 9.55
CA TYR A 21 5.73 5.08 9.89
C TYR A 21 6.57 5.01 11.17
N CYS A 22 6.43 3.90 11.93
CA CYS A 22 7.34 3.64 13.05
C CYS A 22 8.78 3.57 12.53
N GLY A 23 9.68 4.37 13.14
CA GLY A 23 11.06 4.52 12.67
C GLY A 23 11.22 5.31 11.37
N GLY A 24 10.21 6.07 10.93
CA GLY A 24 10.28 6.81 9.65
C GLY A 24 11.11 8.09 9.67
N GLY A 25 11.49 8.57 10.87
CA GLY A 25 12.31 9.77 11.03
C GLY A 25 13.80 9.52 10.83
N THR A 26 14.63 10.56 10.93
CA THR A 26 16.09 10.42 10.78
C THR A 26 16.91 11.45 11.51
N ASN A 27 18.07 11.05 12.03
CA ASN A 27 19.11 11.98 12.53
C ASN A 27 20.25 12.21 11.52
N GLY A 28 20.24 11.49 10.39
CA GLY A 28 21.16 11.68 9.27
C GLY A 28 20.86 12.95 8.48
N THR A 29 21.90 13.51 7.86
CA THR A 29 21.78 14.72 7.06
C THR A 29 21.18 14.39 5.70
N ILE A 30 20.15 15.14 5.31
CA ILE A 30 19.51 14.99 4.01
C ILE A 30 20.02 16.04 3.04
N TYR A 31 20.27 15.59 1.81
CA TYR A 31 20.69 16.44 0.72
C TYR A 31 19.81 16.23 -0.50
N ILE A 32 19.70 17.28 -1.30
CA ILE A 32 19.09 17.21 -2.62
C ILE A 32 20.00 17.80 -3.69
N ASP A 33 19.80 17.34 -4.92
CA ASP A 33 20.44 17.88 -6.12
C ASP A 33 19.43 17.92 -7.27
N LEU A 34 19.50 18.97 -8.07
CA LEU A 34 18.57 19.21 -9.17
C LEU A 34 19.27 18.87 -10.47
N GLU A 35 18.68 17.98 -11.27
CA GLU A 35 19.24 17.63 -12.57
C GLU A 35 19.53 18.87 -13.44
N GLY A 36 20.81 19.02 -13.82
CA GLY A 36 21.28 20.15 -14.62
C GLY A 36 21.52 21.44 -13.83
N SER A 37 21.50 21.40 -12.49
CA SER A 37 21.98 22.52 -11.67
C SER A 37 23.50 22.64 -11.74
N THR A 38 23.98 23.88 -11.66
CA THR A 38 25.40 24.20 -11.52
C THR A 38 25.79 24.53 -10.08
N THR A 39 24.82 24.56 -9.16
CA THR A 39 25.07 24.76 -7.73
C THR A 39 25.53 23.47 -7.09
N ALA A 40 26.28 23.58 -5.99
CA ALA A 40 26.53 22.43 -5.13
C ALA A 40 25.21 21.82 -4.62
N PRO A 41 25.23 20.54 -4.23
CA PRO A 41 24.20 19.90 -3.42
C PRO A 41 23.64 20.80 -2.32
N ILE A 42 22.32 20.81 -2.20
CA ILE A 42 21.62 21.56 -1.16
C ILE A 42 21.50 20.67 0.07
N LYS A 43 22.10 21.09 1.18
CA LYS A 43 21.87 20.49 2.49
C LYS A 43 20.50 20.97 3.01
N LEU A 44 19.60 20.04 3.31
CA LEU A 44 18.32 20.38 3.95
C LEU A 44 18.53 20.37 5.46
N ASP A 45 18.57 21.56 6.06
CA ASP A 45 18.89 21.77 7.49
C ASP A 45 17.98 22.88 8.05
N VAL A 46 17.32 22.63 9.19
CA VAL A 46 16.57 23.65 9.93
C VAL A 46 17.31 23.96 11.23
N TRP A 47 17.88 25.16 11.31
CA TRP A 47 18.76 25.61 12.41
C TRP A 47 18.13 25.62 13.84
N TRP A 48 16.88 25.19 14.05
CA TRP A 48 16.20 25.33 15.36
C TRP A 48 15.36 24.13 15.81
N ARG A 49 15.44 22.97 15.12
CA ARG A 49 14.75 21.73 15.52
C ARG A 49 15.57 20.50 15.12
N ASP A 50 15.21 19.36 15.72
CA ASP A 50 15.60 18.08 15.15
C ASP A 50 14.83 17.88 13.85
N ASP A 51 15.56 17.59 12.78
CA ASP A 51 15.04 17.62 11.42
C ASP A 51 14.51 16.25 11.02
N PHE A 52 13.49 16.21 10.18
CA PHE A 52 12.92 14.98 9.62
C PHE A 52 12.37 13.96 10.62
N GLU A 53 11.76 14.43 11.71
CA GLU A 53 10.95 13.58 12.60
C GLU A 53 9.82 12.85 11.88
N LYS A 54 9.39 11.70 12.43
CA LYS A 54 8.28 10.94 11.83
C LYS A 54 7.03 11.83 11.68
N GLY A 55 6.45 11.84 10.49
CA GLY A 55 5.27 12.66 10.19
C GLY A 55 5.52 14.18 10.08
N SER A 56 6.77 14.63 10.05
CA SER A 56 7.09 16.05 9.90
C SER A 56 6.90 16.56 8.47
N ASP A 57 6.41 17.79 8.36
CA ASP A 57 6.40 18.57 7.11
C ASP A 57 7.35 19.79 7.31
N LEU A 58 8.45 19.85 6.55
CA LEU A 58 9.52 20.85 6.70
C LEU A 58 9.68 21.72 5.44
N GLU A 59 10.14 22.96 5.63
CA GLU A 59 10.34 23.95 4.57
C GLU A 59 11.77 24.54 4.62
N PHE A 60 12.47 24.54 3.48
CA PHE A 60 13.85 25.01 3.34
C PHE A 60 13.95 26.07 2.24
N LYS A 61 14.47 27.24 2.58
CA LYS A 61 14.55 28.40 1.66
C LYS A 61 15.98 28.59 1.16
N GLU A 62 16.21 28.27 -0.10
CA GLU A 62 17.50 28.44 -0.75
C GLU A 62 17.52 29.68 -1.63
N LYS A 63 18.35 30.67 -1.30
CA LYS A 63 18.42 31.94 -2.06
C LYS A 63 19.39 31.90 -3.24
N GLY A 64 20.37 31.01 -3.20
CA GLY A 64 21.47 30.94 -4.18
C GLY A 64 21.22 30.06 -5.40
N VAL A 65 20.11 29.29 -5.40
CA VAL A 65 19.85 28.26 -6.40
C VAL A 65 18.90 28.81 -7.47
N THR A 66 19.30 28.65 -8.74
CA THR A 66 18.41 28.91 -9.87
C THR A 66 17.83 27.59 -10.35
N LEU A 67 16.51 27.53 -10.50
CA LEU A 67 15.83 26.34 -10.98
C LEU A 67 16.26 26.04 -12.45
N PRO A 68 16.79 24.84 -12.74
CA PRO A 68 17.21 24.49 -14.10
C PRO A 68 16.06 24.55 -15.11
N GLU A 69 16.36 24.83 -16.37
CA GLU A 69 15.36 24.93 -17.45
C GLU A 69 14.50 23.67 -17.57
N ARG A 70 15.08 22.48 -17.37
CA ARG A 70 14.34 21.19 -17.41
C ARG A 70 13.22 21.11 -16.39
N PHE A 71 13.44 21.61 -15.17
CA PHE A 71 12.39 21.69 -14.16
C PHE A 71 11.29 22.64 -14.62
N ARG A 72 11.65 23.80 -15.20
CA ARG A 72 10.66 24.74 -15.77
C ARG A 72 9.81 24.12 -16.88
N GLN A 73 10.37 23.18 -17.63
CA GLN A 73 9.67 22.40 -18.66
C GLN A 73 8.89 21.20 -18.10
N GLY A 74 8.94 20.93 -16.79
CA GLY A 74 8.25 19.81 -16.16
C GLY A 74 8.95 18.45 -16.32
N ASP A 75 10.20 18.44 -16.78
CA ASP A 75 11.00 17.24 -17.07
C ASP A 75 12.32 17.26 -16.28
N GLY A 76 12.38 17.81 -15.07
CA GLY A 76 13.58 17.82 -14.24
C GLY A 76 13.54 16.74 -13.17
N TYR A 77 14.58 15.91 -13.05
CA TYR A 77 14.68 14.91 -11.98
C TYR A 77 15.30 15.50 -10.72
N LEU A 78 14.77 15.08 -9.58
CA LEU A 78 15.28 15.44 -8.26
C LEU A 78 16.09 14.26 -7.71
N ARG A 79 17.35 14.50 -7.36
CA ARG A 79 18.11 13.55 -6.54
C ARG A 79 17.90 13.90 -5.08
N VAL A 80 17.69 12.88 -4.27
CA VAL A 80 17.68 12.98 -2.81
C VAL A 80 18.56 11.87 -2.23
N TRP A 81 19.34 12.19 -1.19
CA TRP A 81 20.14 11.19 -0.49
C TRP A 81 20.32 11.55 0.97
N ARG A 82 20.73 10.54 1.74
CA ARG A 82 21.15 10.66 3.12
C ARG A 82 22.66 10.44 3.20
N ASP A 83 23.32 11.18 4.09
CA ASP A 83 24.71 10.89 4.48
C ASP A 83 24.88 9.52 5.15
N ASP A 84 26.12 9.18 5.49
CA ASP A 84 26.51 7.92 6.12
C ASP A 84 26.78 8.04 7.63
N SER A 85 26.52 9.22 8.22
CA SER A 85 26.81 9.55 9.62
C SER A 85 26.13 8.63 10.64
N TRP A 86 24.89 8.19 10.37
CA TRP A 86 24.08 7.36 11.28
C TRP A 86 23.55 6.11 10.57
N GLN A 87 24.33 5.03 10.58
CA GLN A 87 24.09 3.80 9.80
C GLN A 87 22.89 2.95 10.27
N ALA A 88 22.48 3.10 11.53
CA ALA A 88 21.42 2.26 12.14
C ALA A 88 20.00 2.74 11.84
N ASP A 89 19.85 3.93 11.26
CA ASP A 89 18.58 4.59 11.08
C ASP A 89 18.33 4.85 9.58
N ASN A 90 17.07 4.76 9.17
CA ASN A 90 16.64 4.92 7.78
C ASN A 90 15.59 6.01 7.72
N TRP A 91 15.62 6.84 6.69
CA TRP A 91 14.61 7.87 6.53
C TRP A 91 13.50 7.41 5.60
N PHE A 92 12.23 7.53 6.02
CA PHE A 92 11.12 7.37 5.08
C PHE A 92 10.72 8.72 4.48
N CYS A 93 11.24 8.99 3.27
CA CYS A 93 10.85 10.14 2.49
C CYS A 93 9.50 9.86 1.81
N GLN A 94 8.46 10.58 2.22
CA GLN A 94 7.14 10.47 1.60
C GLN A 94 7.09 11.28 0.30
N SER A 95 7.45 12.55 0.35
CA SER A 95 7.47 13.42 -0.83
C SER A 95 8.37 14.64 -0.65
N LEU A 96 8.86 15.15 -1.77
CA LEU A 96 9.53 16.44 -1.88
C LEU A 96 8.74 17.34 -2.84
N SER A 97 8.85 18.64 -2.66
CA SER A 97 8.37 19.61 -3.65
C SER A 97 9.33 20.79 -3.74
N ILE A 98 9.43 21.36 -4.93
CA ILE A 98 10.25 22.55 -5.18
C ILE A 98 9.34 23.63 -5.72
N GLN A 99 9.29 24.76 -5.04
CA GLN A 99 8.57 25.95 -5.48
C GLN A 99 9.56 27.00 -5.94
N ASP A 100 9.34 27.55 -7.13
CA ASP A 100 10.13 28.66 -7.65
C ASP A 100 9.64 30.01 -7.10
N LYS A 101 10.31 31.11 -7.47
CA LYS A 101 9.88 32.46 -7.09
C LYS A 101 8.57 32.93 -7.73
N SER A 102 8.14 32.30 -8.83
CA SER A 102 6.84 32.61 -9.44
C SER A 102 5.68 31.98 -8.66
N GLY A 103 5.98 31.03 -7.77
CA GLY A 103 5.01 30.26 -6.99
C GLY A 103 4.67 28.90 -7.60
N LEU A 104 5.19 28.59 -8.78
CA LEU A 104 5.00 27.31 -9.45
C LEU A 104 5.71 26.21 -8.68
N THR A 105 4.97 25.13 -8.39
CA THR A 105 5.45 24.02 -7.55
C THR A 105 5.57 22.74 -8.34
N TYR A 106 6.72 22.10 -8.23
CA TYR A 106 7.06 20.80 -8.83
C TYR A 106 7.05 19.74 -7.75
N ASN A 107 6.23 18.69 -7.93
CA ASN A 107 6.02 17.66 -6.92
C ASN A 107 6.78 16.38 -7.28
N PHE A 108 7.39 15.78 -6.25
CA PHE A 108 8.19 14.56 -6.34
C PHE A 108 7.72 13.59 -5.26
N PRO A 109 6.72 12.74 -5.55
CA PRO A 109 6.32 11.69 -4.62
C PRO A 109 7.42 10.62 -4.60
N VAL A 110 8.01 10.38 -3.43
CA VAL A 110 9.16 9.49 -3.25
C VAL A 110 8.71 8.14 -2.70
N ASN A 111 7.96 8.18 -1.59
CA ASN A 111 7.44 6.99 -0.88
C ASN A 111 8.46 5.86 -0.72
N HIS A 112 9.69 6.22 -0.34
CA HIS A 112 10.81 5.29 -0.27
C HIS A 112 11.59 5.44 1.03
N TRP A 113 12.14 4.31 1.51
CA TRP A 113 13.12 4.29 2.59
C TRP A 113 14.49 4.58 2.02
N ILE A 114 15.10 5.68 2.42
CA ILE A 114 16.46 6.07 2.02
C ILE A 114 17.40 5.68 3.17
N ARG A 115 18.29 4.72 2.90
CA ARG A 115 19.29 4.25 3.86
C ARG A 115 20.48 5.21 3.94
N ALA A 116 21.28 5.06 4.98
CA ALA A 116 22.55 5.77 5.10
C ALA A 116 23.44 5.53 3.85
N GLY A 117 23.93 6.62 3.25
CA GLY A 117 24.73 6.61 2.02
C GLY A 117 23.94 6.28 0.73
N GLU A 118 22.62 6.10 0.79
CA GLU A 118 21.79 5.81 -0.37
C GLU A 118 21.27 7.09 -1.04
N ALA A 119 21.30 7.10 -2.37
CA ALA A 119 20.73 8.16 -3.18
C ALA A 119 19.63 7.63 -4.11
N VAL A 120 18.59 8.42 -4.30
CA VAL A 120 17.47 8.12 -5.20
C VAL A 120 17.24 9.28 -6.14
N TRP A 121 17.18 8.98 -7.44
CA TRP A 121 16.67 9.90 -8.46
C TRP A 121 15.16 9.73 -8.62
N VAL A 122 14.43 10.84 -8.58
CA VAL A 122 12.97 10.89 -8.60
C VAL A 122 12.51 11.72 -9.80
N PRO A 123 11.72 11.13 -10.72
CA PRO A 123 11.16 11.86 -11.84
C PRO A 123 10.08 12.85 -11.37
N PRO A 124 9.82 13.92 -12.13
CA PRO A 124 8.73 14.85 -11.83
C PRO A 124 7.38 14.10 -11.86
N GLY A 125 6.53 14.33 -10.86
CA GLY A 125 5.26 13.62 -10.70
C GLY A 125 5.38 12.14 -10.28
N GLY A 126 6.59 11.58 -10.22
CA GLY A 126 6.89 10.25 -9.68
C GLY A 126 6.57 9.06 -10.58
N ALA A 127 6.27 9.28 -11.86
CA ALA A 127 6.00 8.20 -12.80
C ALA A 127 6.74 8.41 -14.13
N VAL A 128 7.49 7.40 -14.55
CA VAL A 128 8.15 7.33 -15.85
C VAL A 128 8.25 5.88 -16.29
N LEU A 129 8.02 5.60 -17.58
CA LEU A 129 8.15 4.26 -18.13
C LEU A 129 9.63 3.84 -18.23
N PRO A 130 9.93 2.52 -18.25
CA PRO A 130 11.29 2.01 -18.35
C PRO A 130 12.15 2.66 -19.43
N GLN A 131 11.63 2.72 -20.65
CA GLN A 131 12.31 3.23 -21.84
C GLN A 131 12.51 4.75 -21.86
N HIS A 132 11.90 5.50 -20.95
CA HIS A 132 11.99 6.97 -20.87
C HIS A 132 12.72 7.46 -19.62
N ASP A 133 13.23 6.55 -18.80
CA ASP A 133 13.96 6.92 -17.59
C ASP A 133 15.41 7.26 -17.90
N ARG A 134 15.85 8.40 -17.39
CA ARG A 134 17.23 8.87 -17.53
C ARG A 134 18.19 8.23 -16.54
N TYR A 135 17.67 7.60 -15.49
CA TYR A 135 18.46 6.93 -14.45
C TYR A 135 18.05 5.44 -14.32
N PRO A 136 18.24 4.63 -15.38
CA PRO A 136 17.86 3.23 -15.39
C PRO A 136 18.60 2.41 -14.31
N ASP A 137 19.82 2.79 -13.95
CA ASP A 137 20.59 2.13 -12.89
C ASP A 137 19.95 2.37 -11.51
N ASN A 138 19.48 3.59 -11.24
CA ASN A 138 18.72 3.90 -10.03
C ASN A 138 17.44 3.06 -9.95
N ARG A 139 16.69 2.97 -11.05
CA ARG A 139 15.50 2.10 -11.10
C ARG A 139 15.88 0.63 -10.84
N LYS A 140 16.96 0.13 -11.44
CA LYS A 140 17.39 -1.25 -11.27
C LYS A 140 17.68 -1.57 -9.80
N VAL A 141 18.42 -0.70 -9.10
CA VAL A 141 18.70 -0.85 -7.66
C VAL A 141 17.41 -0.91 -6.83
N VAL A 142 16.46 -0.01 -7.10
CA VAL A 142 15.16 0.00 -6.42
C VAL A 142 14.37 -1.29 -6.68
N LEU A 143 14.35 -1.76 -7.94
CA LEU A 143 13.64 -2.98 -8.33
C LEU A 143 14.26 -4.24 -7.72
N ASP A 144 15.59 -4.32 -7.66
CA ASP A 144 16.27 -5.48 -7.07
C ASP A 144 15.95 -5.58 -5.57
N LYS A 145 15.96 -4.45 -4.84
CA LYS A 145 15.50 -4.41 -3.43
C LYS A 145 14.04 -4.81 -3.27
N GLN A 146 13.17 -4.40 -4.19
CA GLN A 146 11.76 -4.80 -4.16
C GLN A 146 11.59 -6.30 -4.45
N ARG A 147 12.34 -6.84 -5.40
CA ARG A 147 12.33 -8.28 -5.71
C ARG A 147 12.74 -9.11 -4.49
N GLU A 148 13.78 -8.70 -3.77
CA GLU A 148 14.19 -9.35 -2.53
C GLU A 148 13.13 -9.23 -1.44
N ARG A 149 12.58 -8.02 -1.22
CA ARG A 149 11.57 -7.76 -0.19
C ARG A 149 10.28 -8.54 -0.41
N PHE A 150 9.86 -8.69 -1.66
CA PHE A 150 8.63 -9.37 -2.06
C PHE A 150 8.92 -10.75 -2.67
N ALA A 151 10.11 -11.31 -2.43
CA ALA A 151 10.44 -12.65 -2.84
C ALA A 151 9.39 -13.62 -2.29
N SER A 152 8.78 -14.36 -3.19
CA SER A 152 7.72 -15.30 -2.88
C SER A 152 8.23 -16.72 -2.99
N PHE A 153 7.57 -17.63 -2.31
CA PHE A 153 7.86 -19.06 -2.35
C PHE A 153 6.57 -19.87 -2.45
N TYR A 154 6.69 -21.10 -2.94
CA TYR A 154 5.57 -22.02 -3.03
C TYR A 154 5.60 -22.94 -1.82
N LEU A 155 4.50 -22.98 -1.06
CA LEU A 155 4.37 -23.91 0.06
C LEU A 155 4.06 -25.33 -0.43
N ASP A 156 3.28 -25.46 -1.51
CA ASP A 156 2.83 -26.73 -2.10
C ASP A 156 2.58 -26.55 -3.62
N PRO A 157 2.77 -27.57 -4.48
CA PRO A 157 2.47 -27.46 -5.91
C PRO A 157 1.00 -27.10 -6.17
N GLY A 158 0.77 -26.20 -7.12
CA GLY A 158 -0.59 -25.75 -7.49
C GLY A 158 -1.12 -24.58 -6.65
N MET A 159 -0.45 -24.20 -5.57
CA MET A 159 -0.76 -22.98 -4.82
C MET A 159 -0.16 -21.74 -5.49
N LEU A 160 -0.79 -20.59 -5.28
CA LEU A 160 -0.18 -19.31 -5.63
C LEU A 160 1.05 -19.05 -4.73
N PRO A 161 2.10 -18.42 -5.25
CA PRO A 161 3.30 -18.14 -4.46
C PRO A 161 2.96 -17.15 -3.33
N MET A 162 3.50 -17.39 -2.14
CA MET A 162 3.22 -16.62 -0.93
C MET A 162 4.46 -15.82 -0.49
N GLY A 163 4.26 -14.62 0.06
CA GLY A 163 5.30 -13.85 0.73
C GLY A 163 5.56 -14.33 2.17
N SER A 164 6.53 -13.74 2.86
CA SER A 164 6.90 -14.13 4.24
C SER A 164 5.68 -14.24 5.18
N LEU A 165 5.39 -15.48 5.60
CA LEU A 165 4.33 -15.85 6.55
C LEU A 165 4.53 -15.29 7.96
N LEU A 166 5.74 -14.81 8.29
CA LEU A 166 6.10 -14.36 9.64
C LEU A 166 5.22 -13.19 10.12
N LYS A 167 4.87 -12.27 9.22
CA LYS A 167 4.00 -11.13 9.54
C LYS A 167 2.56 -11.56 9.79
N SER A 168 2.04 -12.48 8.98
CA SER A 168 0.69 -13.02 9.16
C SER A 168 0.59 -13.85 10.45
N ALA A 169 1.64 -14.62 10.78
CA ALA A 169 1.71 -15.38 12.03
C ALA A 169 1.75 -14.46 13.27
N ALA A 170 2.48 -13.34 13.23
CA ALA A 170 2.50 -12.38 14.33
C ALA A 170 1.12 -11.72 14.56
N ILE A 171 0.38 -11.42 13.49
CA ILE A 171 -0.98 -10.87 13.59
C ILE A 171 -1.94 -11.91 14.18
N MET A 172 -1.86 -13.17 13.72
CA MET A 172 -2.68 -14.27 14.22
C MET A 172 -2.36 -14.64 15.67
N GLY A 173 -1.08 -14.56 16.08
CA GLY A 173 -0.65 -14.81 17.45
C GLY A 173 -0.99 -13.68 18.43
N GLY A 174 -1.18 -12.45 17.93
CA GLY A 174 -1.57 -11.28 18.73
C GLY A 174 -3.08 -11.15 18.96
N THR A 175 -3.90 -11.77 18.11
CA THR A 175 -5.32 -11.92 18.41
C THR A 175 -5.48 -13.04 19.44
N ASN A 176 -5.74 -12.66 20.70
CA ASN A 176 -6.10 -13.55 21.80
C ASN A 176 -7.36 -14.37 21.46
N LEU A 177 -7.24 -15.37 20.59
CA LEU A 177 -8.28 -16.35 20.38
C LEU A 177 -8.11 -17.43 21.46
N PHE A 178 -8.34 -17.05 22.72
CA PHE A 178 -8.62 -18.01 23.78
C PHE A 178 -10.02 -18.59 23.53
N LEU A 179 -10.19 -19.33 22.43
CA LEU A 179 -11.18 -20.38 22.40
C LEU A 179 -10.58 -21.50 23.27
N VAL A 180 -10.85 -21.42 24.58
CA VAL A 180 -10.68 -22.56 25.48
C VAL A 180 -11.72 -23.60 25.05
N VAL A 181 -11.41 -24.33 23.99
CA VAL A 181 -12.12 -25.55 23.67
C VAL A 181 -11.54 -26.61 24.59
N ALA A 182 -12.09 -26.70 25.81
CA ALA A 182 -11.95 -27.93 26.56
C ALA A 182 -12.53 -29.05 25.69
N ASP A 183 -11.76 -30.12 25.52
CA ASP A 183 -12.14 -31.26 24.71
C ASP A 183 -13.37 -31.96 25.30
N GLY A 184 -14.34 -32.32 24.46
CA GLY A 184 -15.55 -32.98 24.91
C GLY A 184 -16.65 -33.03 23.84
N ARG A 185 -17.55 -34.02 23.94
CA ARG A 185 -18.75 -34.07 23.12
C ARG A 185 -19.83 -33.19 23.74
N TRP A 186 -20.50 -32.38 22.92
CA TRP A 186 -21.74 -31.72 23.33
C TRP A 186 -22.77 -32.78 23.72
N THR A 187 -23.33 -32.67 24.93
CA THR A 187 -24.41 -33.57 25.40
C THR A 187 -25.76 -33.17 24.85
N THR A 188 -25.93 -31.90 24.49
CA THR A 188 -27.13 -31.35 23.84
C THR A 188 -26.72 -30.36 22.75
N PHE A 189 -27.60 -30.13 21.78
CA PHE A 189 -27.36 -29.13 20.73
C PHE A 189 -27.20 -27.71 21.30
N ASP A 190 -27.95 -27.36 22.36
CA ASP A 190 -27.84 -26.06 23.04
C ASP A 190 -26.49 -25.86 23.73
N GLY A 191 -25.75 -26.93 24.01
CA GLY A 191 -24.39 -26.87 24.56
C GLY A 191 -23.45 -26.00 23.71
N ILE A 192 -23.66 -25.93 22.40
CA ILE A 192 -22.84 -25.13 21.47
C ILE A 192 -22.75 -23.64 21.86
N LYS A 193 -23.72 -23.11 22.63
CA LYS A 193 -23.69 -21.74 23.16
C LYS A 193 -22.47 -21.46 24.04
N GLN A 194 -21.90 -22.48 24.67
CA GLN A 194 -20.69 -22.36 25.51
C GLN A 194 -19.43 -22.03 24.69
N ALA A 195 -19.45 -22.25 23.36
CA ALA A 195 -18.35 -21.89 22.47
C ALA A 195 -18.25 -20.38 22.18
N PHE A 196 -19.23 -19.58 22.63
CA PHE A 196 -19.31 -18.15 22.39
C PHE A 196 -19.24 -17.37 23.71
N PRO A 197 -18.66 -16.16 23.72
CA PRO A 197 -18.70 -15.29 24.89
C PRO A 197 -20.14 -15.02 25.37
N PRO A 198 -20.36 -14.79 26.67
CA PRO A 198 -21.68 -14.45 27.19
C PRO A 198 -22.31 -13.26 26.46
N GLY A 199 -23.51 -13.45 25.90
CA GLY A 199 -24.22 -12.40 25.14
C GLY A 199 -23.84 -12.32 23.65
N GLU A 200 -22.82 -13.05 23.19
CA GLU A 200 -22.33 -13.02 21.81
C GLU A 200 -22.77 -14.25 20.99
N THR A 201 -24.00 -14.70 21.18
CA THR A 201 -24.55 -15.80 20.39
C THR A 201 -24.73 -15.38 18.91
N PRO A 202 -24.20 -16.14 17.93
CA PRO A 202 -24.39 -15.83 16.52
C PRO A 202 -25.87 -15.81 16.13
N LYS A 203 -26.26 -14.83 15.31
CA LYS A 203 -27.64 -14.67 14.81
C LYS A 203 -28.18 -15.92 14.11
N GLY A 204 -27.29 -16.71 13.48
CA GLY A 204 -27.66 -17.97 12.84
C GLY A 204 -28.31 -18.99 13.79
N MET A 205 -28.04 -18.93 15.10
CA MET A 205 -28.63 -19.87 16.07
C MET A 205 -30.15 -19.72 16.24
N ALA A 206 -30.73 -18.56 15.93
CA ALA A 206 -32.17 -18.36 16.07
C ALA A 206 -32.97 -19.18 15.03
N ASP A 207 -32.53 -19.16 13.78
CA ASP A 207 -33.33 -19.62 12.64
C ASP A 207 -32.67 -20.74 11.82
N TRP A 208 -31.56 -21.32 12.29
CA TRP A 208 -30.78 -22.32 11.54
C TRP A 208 -31.59 -23.53 11.05
N LYS A 209 -32.68 -23.87 11.74
CA LYS A 209 -33.57 -25.00 11.39
C LYS A 209 -34.53 -24.69 10.23
N THR A 210 -34.60 -23.45 9.77
CA THR A 210 -35.56 -23.05 8.73
C THR A 210 -34.94 -23.14 7.35
N ASP A 211 -35.69 -23.72 6.39
CA ASP A 211 -35.27 -23.81 4.98
C ASP A 211 -35.02 -22.42 4.39
N LYS A 212 -35.80 -21.41 4.81
CA LYS A 212 -35.62 -20.02 4.41
C LYS A 212 -34.24 -19.50 4.83
N HIS A 213 -33.84 -19.71 6.08
CA HIS A 213 -32.54 -19.27 6.57
C HIS A 213 -31.40 -20.08 5.93
N PHE A 214 -31.58 -21.38 5.74
CA PHE A 214 -30.63 -22.24 5.02
C PHE A 214 -30.41 -21.75 3.57
N GLY A 215 -31.48 -21.46 2.84
CA GLY A 215 -31.41 -20.92 1.47
C GLY A 215 -30.81 -19.52 1.42
N ALA A 216 -31.20 -18.64 2.35
CA ALA A 216 -30.67 -17.27 2.43
C ALA A 216 -29.14 -17.24 2.61
N GLN A 217 -28.55 -18.19 3.36
CA GLN A 217 -27.10 -18.29 3.52
C GLN A 217 -26.33 -18.51 2.20
N ARG A 218 -26.99 -19.04 1.15
CA ARG A 218 -26.34 -19.26 -0.15
C ARG A 218 -26.26 -18.00 -0.99
N LEU A 219 -26.98 -16.95 -0.61
CA LEU A 219 -26.98 -15.65 -1.26
C LEU A 219 -26.35 -14.56 -0.38
N GLN A 220 -26.51 -14.66 0.94
CA GLN A 220 -26.16 -13.61 1.90
C GLN A 220 -25.29 -14.11 3.06
N GLY A 221 -24.91 -15.40 3.07
CA GLY A 221 -24.06 -15.98 4.10
C GLY A 221 -22.58 -15.78 3.82
N VAL A 222 -21.74 -16.56 4.52
CA VAL A 222 -20.27 -16.45 4.45
C VAL A 222 -19.69 -16.85 3.08
N ASN A 223 -20.36 -17.75 2.35
CA ASN A 223 -19.94 -18.20 1.03
C ASN A 223 -21.07 -18.09 -0.01
N PRO A 224 -21.34 -16.89 -0.55
CA PRO A 224 -22.43 -16.64 -1.49
C PRO A 224 -22.06 -16.88 -2.97
N THR A 225 -20.95 -17.57 -3.25
CA THR A 225 -20.42 -17.72 -4.63
C THR A 225 -20.76 -19.06 -5.28
N SER A 226 -21.29 -20.02 -4.51
CA SER A 226 -21.45 -21.40 -4.97
C SER A 226 -22.80 -21.71 -5.64
N ILE A 227 -23.85 -20.93 -5.36
CA ILE A 227 -25.19 -21.18 -5.92
C ILE A 227 -25.25 -20.74 -7.38
N ARG A 228 -25.87 -21.57 -8.23
CA ARG A 228 -26.05 -21.30 -9.66
C ARG A 228 -27.39 -21.82 -10.15
N LEU A 229 -27.94 -21.19 -11.18
CA LEU A 229 -29.16 -21.66 -11.84
C LEU A 229 -28.91 -23.03 -12.48
N CYS A 230 -29.63 -24.05 -12.01
CA CYS A 230 -29.59 -25.39 -12.56
C CYS A 230 -30.59 -25.50 -13.72
N LYS A 231 -30.09 -25.51 -14.97
CA LYS A 231 -30.94 -25.65 -16.17
C LYS A 231 -31.24 -27.12 -16.52
N VAL A 232 -30.40 -28.04 -16.09
CA VAL A 232 -30.51 -29.49 -16.33
C VAL A 232 -30.04 -30.21 -15.07
N ILE A 233 -30.82 -31.19 -14.58
CA ILE A 233 -30.46 -31.97 -13.39
C ILE A 233 -29.26 -32.87 -13.72
N PRO A 234 -28.18 -32.86 -12.91
CA PRO A 234 -27.03 -33.74 -13.11
C PRO A 234 -27.42 -35.22 -13.09
N THR A 235 -26.88 -36.02 -14.01
CA THR A 235 -27.22 -37.46 -14.17
C THR A 235 -26.79 -38.33 -12.99
N ASN A 236 -25.82 -37.87 -12.20
CA ASN A 236 -25.37 -38.52 -10.97
C ASN A 236 -26.19 -38.13 -9.73
N LEU A 237 -27.25 -37.34 -9.90
CA LEU A 237 -28.13 -36.87 -8.83
C LEU A 237 -29.55 -37.42 -9.07
N ASN A 238 -29.80 -38.63 -8.57
CA ASN A 238 -31.10 -39.29 -8.71
C ASN A 238 -32.14 -38.66 -7.78
N PHE A 239 -33.09 -37.93 -8.35
CA PHE A 239 -34.31 -37.51 -7.65
C PHE A 239 -35.52 -38.28 -8.19
N ALA A 240 -36.40 -38.73 -7.30
CA ALA A 240 -37.76 -39.07 -7.68
C ALA A 240 -38.55 -37.76 -7.81
N VAL A 241 -38.73 -37.26 -9.03
CA VAL A 241 -39.62 -36.13 -9.29
C VAL A 241 -41.05 -36.66 -9.28
N ILE A 242 -41.74 -36.53 -8.15
CA ILE A 242 -43.20 -36.71 -8.11
C ILE A 242 -43.80 -35.41 -8.60
N PHE A 243 -44.20 -35.36 -9.88
CA PHE A 243 -45.09 -34.30 -10.34
C PHE A 243 -46.47 -34.53 -9.71
N PRO A 244 -47.05 -33.58 -8.95
CA PRO A 244 -48.47 -33.66 -8.65
C PRO A 244 -49.22 -33.59 -9.98
N VAL A 245 -49.97 -34.63 -10.29
CA VAL A 245 -50.93 -34.62 -11.41
C VAL A 245 -52.00 -33.61 -11.02
N THR A 246 -51.87 -32.38 -11.48
CA THR A 246 -53.01 -31.47 -11.56
C THR A 246 -53.54 -31.55 -12.97
N ASP A 247 -54.73 -32.14 -13.10
CA ASP A 247 -55.50 -32.27 -14.32
C ASP A 247 -55.61 -30.92 -15.03
N PHE A 248 -55.02 -30.83 -16.22
CA PHE A 248 -55.39 -29.80 -17.19
C PHE A 248 -56.68 -30.27 -17.88
N LEU A 249 -57.83 -29.72 -17.47
CA LEU A 249 -59.04 -29.82 -18.29
C LEU A 249 -58.83 -28.96 -19.55
N PRO A 250 -59.07 -29.49 -20.77
CA PRO A 250 -59.02 -28.69 -21.98
C PRO A 250 -60.25 -27.78 -22.04
N LEU A 251 -60.02 -26.48 -22.27
CA LEU A 251 -61.06 -25.57 -22.73
C LEU A 251 -61.38 -25.93 -24.18
N TYR A 252 -62.60 -26.41 -24.44
CA TYR A 252 -63.26 -26.33 -25.74
C TYR A 252 -64.11 -25.07 -25.79
#